data_AF-A0A7J5GPL4-F1
#
_entry.id   AF-A0A7J5GPL4-F1
#
_cell.length_a   1.000
_cell.length_b   1.000
_cell.length_c   1.000
_cell.angle_alpha   90.00
_cell.angle_beta   90.00
_cell.angle_gamma   90.00
#
_symmetry.space_group_name_H-M   'P 1'
#
loop_
_entity.id
_entity.type
_entity.pdbx_description
1 polymer ?
#
loop_
_entity_poly.entity_id
_entity_poly.type
_entity_poly.pdbx_seq_one_letter_code
_entity_poly.pdbx_strand_id
1 'polypeptide(L)'
;NASYEQKDPLLIYKLESVTLFDAMVNKINNQTISILMRGQIPVQEAPDESAARRVEVRQAAPEQRQDMSKYRENKQDLSDPNQQAAASQDTREQQKREPIRAEKTVGRNDPCPCGSGKKYKNCHGKNL
;
A
#
# COMPACT_ATOMS: atom_id res chain seq x y z
N ASN A 1 -23.17 -27.10 -0.99
CA ASN A 1 -24.48 -27.33 -1.65
C ASN A 1 -24.60 -26.74 -3.06
N ALA A 2 -23.51 -26.37 -3.75
CA ALA A 2 -23.57 -25.81 -5.12
C ALA A 2 -23.75 -26.85 -6.25
N SER A 3 -23.62 -28.15 -5.94
CA SER A 3 -23.70 -29.22 -6.96
C SER A 3 -25.13 -29.74 -7.20
N TYR A 4 -26.08 -29.43 -6.31
CA TYR A 4 -27.42 -30.04 -6.30
C TYR A 4 -28.51 -29.22 -6.99
N GLU A 5 -28.24 -27.97 -7.35
CA GLU A 5 -29.13 -27.13 -8.15
C GLU A 5 -28.39 -26.79 -9.44
N GLN A 6 -28.98 -27.08 -10.60
CA GLN A 6 -28.48 -26.71 -11.94
C GLN A 6 -28.45 -25.18 -12.15
N LYS A 7 -27.72 -24.47 -11.29
CA LYS A 7 -27.42 -23.04 -11.40
C LYS A 7 -25.97 -22.93 -11.85
N ASP A 8 -25.70 -21.90 -12.63
CA ASP A 8 -24.36 -21.66 -13.16
C ASP A 8 -23.35 -21.52 -12.00
N PRO A 9 -22.33 -22.41 -11.90
CA PRO A 9 -21.35 -22.37 -10.83
C PRO A 9 -20.57 -21.05 -10.81
N LEU A 10 -20.39 -20.39 -11.95
CA LEU A 10 -19.74 -19.08 -12.03
C LEU A 10 -20.58 -18.00 -11.34
N LEU A 11 -21.90 -18.07 -11.49
CA LEU A 11 -22.82 -17.12 -10.87
C LEU A 11 -22.86 -17.30 -9.36
N ILE A 12 -22.85 -18.55 -8.88
CA ILE A 12 -22.79 -18.84 -7.43
C ILE A 12 -21.48 -18.32 -6.84
N TYR A 13 -20.34 -18.60 -7.48
CA TYR A 13 -19.06 -18.06 -7.05
C TYR A 13 -19.09 -16.53 -6.98
N LYS A 14 -19.67 -15.87 -7.99
CA LYS A 14 -19.76 -14.40 -8.01
C LYS A 14 -20.63 -13.85 -6.87
N LEU A 15 -21.76 -14.49 -6.57
CA LEU A 15 -22.64 -14.05 -5.49
C LEU A 15 -22.02 -14.33 -4.12
N GLU A 16 -21.49 -15.53 -3.90
CA GLU A 16 -20.85 -15.90 -2.64
C GLU A 16 -19.58 -15.07 -2.38
N SER A 17 -18.76 -14.83 -3.40
CA SER A 17 -17.54 -14.02 -3.25
C SER A 17 -17.82 -12.58 -2.85
N VAL A 18 -18.91 -11.96 -3.33
CA VAL A 18 -19.34 -10.64 -2.87
C VAL A 18 -19.73 -10.67 -1.39
N THR A 19 -20.48 -11.68 -0.94
CA THR A 19 -20.85 -11.77 0.49
C THR A 19 -19.64 -11.92 1.41
N LEU A 20 -18.63 -12.70 0.99
CA LEU A 20 -17.38 -12.85 1.72
C LEU A 20 -16.54 -11.57 1.71
N PHE A 21 -16.55 -10.84 0.60
CA PHE A 21 -15.88 -9.55 0.48
C PHE A 21 -16.49 -8.52 1.42
N ASP A 22 -17.82 -8.41 1.47
CA ASP A 22 -18.52 -7.51 2.40
C ASP A 22 -18.21 -7.84 3.86
N ALA A 23 -18.18 -9.13 4.21
CA ALA A 23 -17.79 -9.58 5.54
C ALA A 23 -16.33 -9.19 5.88
N MET A 24 -15.41 -9.31 4.92
CA MET A 24 -14.02 -8.91 5.09
C MET A 24 -13.88 -7.39 5.31
N VAL A 25 -14.54 -6.57 4.49
CA VAL A 25 -14.51 -5.11 4.60
C VAL A 25 -15.02 -4.66 5.97
N ASN A 26 -16.13 -5.23 6.43
CA ASN A 26 -16.67 -4.94 7.76
C ASN A 26 -15.69 -5.31 8.88
N LYS A 27 -14.98 -6.43 8.75
CA LYS A 27 -13.94 -6.83 9.70
C LYS A 27 -12.78 -5.84 9.73
N ILE A 28 -12.28 -5.41 8.57
CA ILE A 28 -11.20 -4.41 8.47
C ILE A 28 -11.63 -3.10 9.13
N ASN A 29 -12.82 -2.60 8.82
CA ASN A 29 -13.34 -1.36 9.38
C ASN A 29 -13.41 -1.41 10.92
N ASN A 30 -13.94 -2.50 11.47
CA ASN A 30 -14.00 -2.69 12.92
C ASN A 30 -12.61 -2.77 13.57
N GLN A 31 -11.65 -3.41 12.92
CA GLN A 31 -10.27 -3.48 13.40
C GLN A 31 -9.59 -2.12 13.36
N THR A 32 -9.75 -1.35 12.29
CA THR A 32 -9.21 0.01 12.16
C THR A 32 -9.76 0.91 13.25
N ILE A 33 -11.08 0.93 13.47
CA ILE A 33 -11.71 1.73 14.52
C ILE A 33 -11.20 1.29 15.90
N SER A 34 -11.11 -0.01 16.15
CA SER A 34 -10.56 -0.55 17.40
C SER A 34 -9.13 -0.06 17.67
N ILE A 35 -8.27 -0.06 16.66
CA ILE A 35 -6.88 0.40 16.78
C ILE A 35 -6.85 1.90 17.05
N LEU A 36 -7.65 2.69 16.35
CA LEU A 36 -7.72 4.14 16.57
C LEU A 36 -8.21 4.48 17.98
N MET A 37 -9.22 3.77 18.48
CA MET A 37 -9.79 4.01 19.81
C MET A 37 -8.90 3.50 20.95
N ARG A 38 -8.14 2.42 20.74
CA ARG A 38 -7.23 1.85 21.74
C ARG A 38 -5.81 2.43 21.65
N GLY A 39 -5.49 3.13 20.57
CA GLY A 39 -4.19 3.75 20.33
C GLY A 39 -3.95 4.89 21.29
N GLN A 40 -3.21 4.63 22.37
CA GLN A 40 -2.69 5.69 23.22
C GLN A 40 -1.34 6.12 22.68
N ILE A 41 -1.22 7.40 22.32
CA ILE A 41 0.07 8.03 22.05
C ILE A 41 0.61 8.46 23.41
N PRO A 42 1.73 7.91 23.91
CA PRO A 42 2.34 8.42 25.12
C PRO A 42 2.83 9.83 24.82
N VAL A 43 2.06 10.82 25.27
CA VAL A 43 2.54 12.20 25.37
C VAL A 43 3.52 12.18 26.54
N GLN A 44 4.81 12.32 26.26
CA GLN A 44 5.77 12.65 27.30
C GLN A 44 5.32 13.98 27.88
N GLU A 45 4.62 13.94 29.02
CA GLU A 45 4.42 15.11 29.85
C GLU A 45 5.82 15.64 30.16
N ALA A 46 6.12 16.82 29.61
CA ALA A 46 7.28 17.56 30.04
C ALA A 46 7.14 17.75 31.56
N PRO A 47 8.12 17.30 32.36
CA PRO A 47 7.97 17.26 33.80
C PRO A 47 7.79 18.68 34.34
N ASP A 48 6.74 18.89 35.14
CA ASP A 48 6.61 20.06 36.00
C ASP A 48 7.92 20.26 36.78
N GLU A 49 8.46 21.47 36.71
CA GLU A 49 9.81 21.89 37.12
C GLU A 49 10.14 21.73 38.63
N SER A 50 9.41 20.95 39.42
CA SER A 50 9.63 20.84 40.88
C SER A 50 10.05 19.46 41.40
N ALA A 51 10.22 18.46 40.53
CA ALA A 51 10.81 17.18 40.91
C ALA A 51 12.05 16.88 40.05
N ALA A 52 13.09 17.68 40.24
CA ALA A 52 14.47 17.34 39.86
C ALA A 52 15.00 16.17 40.71
N ARG A 53 14.30 15.03 40.72
CA ARG A 53 14.83 13.76 41.20
C ARG A 53 15.35 13.01 39.98
N ARG A 54 16.58 13.39 39.59
CA ARG A 54 17.52 12.67 38.72
C ARG A 54 16.95 11.36 38.17
N VAL A 55 16.25 11.43 37.05
CA VAL A 55 16.15 10.29 36.16
C VAL A 55 17.52 10.23 35.51
N GLU A 56 18.41 9.45 36.12
CA GLU A 56 19.57 8.95 35.41
C GLU A 56 19.04 8.29 34.15
N VAL A 57 19.30 8.93 33.01
CA VAL A 57 19.18 8.31 31.69
C VAL A 57 20.07 7.08 31.77
N ARG A 58 19.47 5.93 32.12
CA ARG A 58 20.12 4.64 32.02
C ARG A 58 20.32 4.45 30.52
N GLN A 59 21.49 4.89 30.07
CA GLN A 59 21.96 4.73 28.71
C GLN A 59 21.63 3.29 28.33
N ALA A 60 20.88 3.12 27.25
CA ALA A 60 20.58 1.81 26.73
C ALA A 60 21.90 1.04 26.66
N ALA A 61 21.95 -0.13 27.31
CA ALA A 61 23.14 -0.96 27.29
C ALA A 61 23.55 -1.10 25.82
N PRO A 62 24.84 -0.87 25.47
CA PRO A 62 25.27 -0.96 24.09
C PRO A 62 24.89 -2.34 23.57
N GLU A 63 24.16 -2.37 22.45
CA GLU A 63 23.76 -3.59 21.75
C GLU A 63 25.01 -4.47 21.58
N GLN A 64 25.02 -5.63 22.23
CA GLN A 64 26.08 -6.61 22.03
C GLN A 64 25.94 -7.14 20.60
N ARG A 65 26.77 -6.63 19.69
CA ARG A 65 26.89 -7.13 18.33
C ARG A 65 27.25 -8.60 18.41
N GLN A 66 26.28 -9.48 18.18
CA GLN A 66 26.53 -10.90 18.06
C GLN A 66 27.42 -11.11 16.83
N ASP A 67 28.53 -11.83 17.02
CA ASP A 67 29.47 -12.10 15.94
C ASP A 67 28.86 -13.10 14.95
N MET A 68 28.26 -12.55 13.89
CA MET A 68 27.65 -13.31 12.80
C MET A 68 28.69 -13.83 11.79
N SER A 69 30.00 -13.73 12.05
CA SER A 69 31.06 -14.19 11.14
C SER A 69 31.02 -15.69 10.82
N LYS A 70 30.32 -16.48 11.62
CA LYS A 70 30.14 -17.92 11.42
C LYS A 70 28.87 -18.29 10.64
N TYR A 71 28.01 -17.33 10.32
CA TYR A 71 26.86 -17.59 9.45
C TYR A 71 27.34 -17.75 8.01
N ARG A 72 27.28 -18.99 7.52
CA ARG A 72 27.51 -19.31 6.12
C ARG A 72 26.16 -19.63 5.50
N GLU A 73 25.61 -18.67 4.77
CA GLU A 73 24.43 -18.92 3.95
C GLU A 73 24.84 -19.82 2.77
N ASN A 74 24.23 -20.99 2.68
CA ASN A 74 24.34 -21.82 1.48
C ASN A 74 23.12 -21.49 0.61
N LYS A 75 23.34 -20.70 -0.44
CA LYS A 75 22.34 -20.50 -1.48
C LYS A 75 22.24 -21.79 -2.28
N GLN A 76 21.35 -22.67 -1.84
CA GLN A 76 20.90 -23.77 -2.69
C GLN A 76 20.14 -23.14 -3.84
N ASP A 77 20.77 -23.04 -5.00
CA ASP A 77 20.08 -22.74 -6.25
C ASP A 77 19.12 -23.90 -6.53
N LEU A 78 17.88 -23.78 -6.05
CA LEU A 78 16.76 -24.59 -6.49
C LEU A 78 16.38 -24.17 -7.91
N SER A 79 17.21 -24.57 -8.88
CA SER A 79 16.85 -24.56 -10.29
C SER A 79 15.95 -25.75 -10.58
N ASP A 80 14.75 -25.75 -9.99
CA ASP A 80 13.70 -26.72 -10.30
C ASP A 80 13.05 -26.32 -11.64
N PRO A 81 13.23 -27.09 -12.73
CA PRO A 81 12.66 -26.76 -14.03
C PRO A 81 11.13 -26.61 -13.98
N ASN A 82 10.48 -27.24 -13.00
CA ASN A 82 9.04 -27.23 -12.84
C ASN A 82 8.52 -25.90 -12.26
N GLN A 83 9.32 -25.21 -11.43
CA GLN A 83 8.98 -23.87 -10.93
C GLN A 83 9.15 -22.79 -12.00
N GLN A 84 10.14 -22.94 -12.88
CA GLN A 84 10.34 -22.02 -14.01
C GLN A 84 9.18 -22.08 -15.02
N ALA A 85 8.61 -23.28 -15.23
CA ALA A 85 7.45 -23.49 -16.09
C ALA A 85 6.15 -22.91 -15.49
N ALA A 86 5.98 -22.95 -14.16
CA ALA A 86 4.84 -22.35 -13.49
C ALA A 86 4.85 -20.81 -13.52
N ALA A 87 6.04 -20.19 -13.48
CA ALA A 87 6.19 -18.73 -13.57
C ALA A 87 5.93 -18.17 -14.98
N SER A 88 5.95 -19.02 -16.02
CA SER A 88 5.73 -18.62 -17.42
C SER A 88 4.30 -18.89 -17.91
N GLN A 89 3.45 -19.53 -17.10
CA GLN A 89 2.04 -19.73 -17.40
C GLN A 89 1.15 -18.75 -16.63
N ASP A 90 1.26 -17.46 -16.95
CA ASP A 90 0.25 -16.48 -16.54
C ASP A 90 -1.02 -16.69 -17.38
N THR A 91 -1.99 -17.41 -16.81
CA THR A 91 -3.29 -17.75 -17.46
C THR A 91 -4.31 -16.61 -17.40
N ARG A 92 -3.93 -15.43 -16.90
CA ARG A 92 -4.81 -14.26 -16.89
C ARG A 92 -4.94 -13.72 -18.31
N GLU A 93 -6.18 -13.65 -18.79
CA GLU A 93 -6.53 -13.08 -20.07
C GLU A 93 -6.00 -11.63 -20.15
N GLN A 94 -4.94 -11.41 -20.93
CA GLN A 94 -4.35 -10.08 -21.09
C GLN A 94 -5.35 -9.21 -21.85
N GLN A 95 -6.13 -8.43 -21.11
CA GLN A 95 -7.00 -7.42 -21.70
C GLN A 95 -6.14 -6.45 -22.52
N LYS A 96 -6.30 -6.48 -23.84
CA LYS A 96 -5.71 -5.50 -24.76
C LYS A 96 -6.19 -4.11 -24.34
N ARG A 97 -5.32 -3.33 -23.71
CA ARG A 97 -5.60 -1.93 -23.40
C ARG A 97 -5.59 -1.13 -24.68
N GLU A 98 -6.74 -0.57 -25.05
CA GLU A 98 -6.81 0.38 -26.15
C GLU A 98 -6.17 1.71 -25.75
N PRO A 99 -5.40 2.36 -26.65
CA PRO A 99 -4.77 3.64 -26.33
C PRO A 99 -5.83 4.73 -26.22
N ILE A 100 -5.99 5.26 -25.00
CA ILE A 100 -6.80 6.45 -24.74
C ILE A 100 -6.15 7.64 -25.44
N ARG A 101 -6.88 8.29 -26.36
CA ARG A 101 -6.46 9.56 -26.96
C ARG A 101 -6.67 10.68 -25.94
N ALA A 102 -5.64 11.02 -25.18
CA ALA A 102 -5.65 12.21 -24.33
C ALA A 102 -5.64 13.46 -25.22
N GLU A 103 -6.63 14.33 -25.05
CA GLU A 103 -6.61 15.66 -25.64
C GLU A 103 -5.42 16.46 -25.08
N LYS A 104 -4.78 17.26 -25.93
CA LYS A 104 -3.57 18.00 -25.56
C LYS A 104 -3.95 19.18 -24.65
N THR A 105 -3.94 18.95 -23.34
CA THR A 105 -4.12 20.02 -22.34
C THR A 105 -2.91 20.96 -22.34
N VAL A 106 -3.14 22.26 -22.29
CA VAL A 106 -2.07 23.28 -22.18
C VAL A 106 -1.31 23.07 -20.88
N GLY A 107 0.00 22.83 -20.97
CA GLY A 107 0.85 22.62 -19.81
C GLY A 107 0.98 23.89 -18.97
N ARG A 108 1.18 23.74 -17.66
CA ARG A 108 1.28 24.87 -16.71
C ARG A 108 2.31 25.94 -17.10
N ASN A 109 3.39 25.56 -17.81
CA ASN A 109 4.44 26.48 -18.26
C ASN A 109 4.36 26.88 -19.74
N ASP A 110 3.40 26.34 -20.51
CA ASP A 110 3.25 26.63 -21.95
C ASP A 110 2.78 28.07 -22.19
N PRO A 111 2.99 28.64 -23.39
CA PRO A 111 2.43 29.93 -23.74
C PRO A 111 0.91 29.91 -23.59
N CYS A 112 0.37 30.92 -22.91
CA CYS A 112 -1.06 30.99 -22.65
C CYS A 112 -1.84 31.20 -23.96
N PRO A 113 -2.93 30.43 -24.23
CA PRO A 113 -3.66 30.47 -25.49
C PRO A 113 -4.38 31.80 -25.77
N CYS A 114 -4.45 32.71 -24.80
CA CYS A 114 -4.98 34.07 -24.96
C CYS A 114 -4.04 35.03 -25.71
N GLY A 115 -2.86 34.58 -26.16
CA GLY A 115 -1.91 35.40 -26.91
C GLY A 115 -1.15 36.44 -26.09
N SER A 116 -1.25 36.41 -24.76
CA SER A 116 -0.63 37.40 -23.86
C SER A 116 0.89 37.32 -23.74
N GLY A 117 1.54 36.35 -24.39
CA GLY A 117 2.98 36.08 -24.29
C GLY A 117 3.45 35.56 -22.92
N LYS A 118 2.54 35.40 -21.94
CA LYS A 118 2.84 34.90 -20.59
C LYS A 118 2.67 33.38 -20.52
N LYS A 119 3.41 32.72 -19.63
CA LYS A 119 3.21 31.29 -19.31
C LYS A 119 1.81 31.07 -18.72
N TYR A 120 1.16 29.94 -19.03
CA TYR A 120 -0.22 29.63 -18.61
C TYR A 120 -0.45 29.86 -17.11
N LYS A 121 0.46 29.38 -16.24
CA LYS A 121 0.43 29.60 -14.77
C LYS A 121 0.43 31.05 -14.31
N ASN A 122 0.92 31.96 -15.13
CA ASN A 122 1.00 33.39 -14.78
C ASN A 122 -0.13 34.19 -15.43
N CYS A 123 -1.06 33.52 -16.12
CA CYS A 123 -2.20 34.13 -16.80
C CYS A 123 -3.47 33.35 -16.45
N HIS A 124 -4.05 32.59 -17.38
CA HIS A 124 -5.32 31.89 -17.15
C HIS A 124 -5.21 30.75 -16.13
N GLY A 125 -4.02 30.18 -15.94
CA GLY A 125 -3.73 29.18 -14.91
C GLY A 125 -3.19 29.75 -13.59
N LYS A 126 -3.42 31.04 -13.30
CA LYS A 126 -2.92 31.68 -12.06
C LYS A 126 -3.74 31.30 -10.82
N ASN A 127 -5.00 30.91 -11.01
CA ASN A 127 -5.92 30.51 -9.94
C ASN A 127 -6.53 29.11 -10.15
N LEU A 128 -5.96 28.33 -11.07
CA LEU A 128 -6.14 26.88 -11.15
C LEU A 128 -5.01 26.20 -10.37
#